data_AF-A0A537JCG9-F1
#
_entry.id   AF-A0A537JCG9-F1
#
_cell.length_a   1.000
_cell.length_b   1.000
_cell.length_c   1.000
_cell.angle_alpha   90.00
_cell.angle_beta   90.00
_cell.angle_gamma   90.00
#
_symmetry.space_group_name_H-M   'P 1'
#
loop_
_entity.id
_entity.type
_entity.pdbx_description
1 polymer ?
#
loop_
_entity_poly.entity_id
_entity_poly.type
_entity_poly.pdbx_seq_one_letter_code
_entity_poly.pdbx_strand_id
1 'polypeptide(L)'
;MEPAAVEALQNRVRKLERLMKLTTIAWVLATILLAVLTLTVRQVTSFRVLRGRGLEIVDAAGHQRMRMGMTRDGASVLRLYDGTAKERLGLFVDGSGATGLILFSKGQELFTAP
;
A
#
# COMPACT_ATOMS: atom_id res chain seq x y z
N MET A 1 47.11 -53.25 12.25
CA MET A 1 46.12 -52.38 11.59
C MET A 1 46.83 -51.69 10.44
N GLU A 2 46.44 -51.98 9.20
CA GLU A 2 47.15 -51.54 7.99
C GLU A 2 47.04 -50.02 7.76
N PRO A 3 48.15 -49.27 7.72
CA PRO A 3 48.13 -47.82 7.50
C PRO A 3 47.50 -47.42 6.16
N ALA A 4 47.61 -48.28 5.14
CA ALA A 4 46.99 -48.07 3.83
C ALA A 4 45.45 -48.07 3.88
N ALA A 5 44.84 -48.87 4.77
CA ALA A 5 43.39 -48.90 4.95
C ALA A 5 42.89 -47.62 5.64
N VAL A 6 43.69 -47.07 6.56
CA VAL A 6 43.39 -45.81 7.25
C VAL A 6 43.47 -44.62 6.29
N GLU A 7 44.49 -44.58 5.43
CA GLU A 7 44.63 -43.53 4.40
C GLU A 7 43.50 -43.58 3.36
N ALA A 8 43.10 -44.78 2.92
CA ALA A 8 41.99 -44.95 1.99
C ALA A 8 40.66 -44.47 2.58
N LEU A 9 40.44 -44.70 3.88
CA LEU A 9 39.25 -44.20 4.59
C LEU A 9 39.28 -42.66 4.71
N GLN A 10 40.41 -42.09 5.10
CA GLN A 10 40.57 -40.63 5.24
C GLN A 10 40.34 -39.87 3.93
N ASN A 11 40.77 -40.44 2.80
CA ASN A 11 40.56 -39.84 1.49
C ASN A 11 39.10 -39.90 1.03
N ARG A 12 38.36 -40.96 1.39
CA ARG A 12 36.91 -41.05 1.12
C ARG A 12 36.11 -40.08 1.97
N VAL A 13 36.43 -39.97 3.26
CA VAL A 13 35.76 -39.02 4.18
C VAL A 13 35.96 -37.59 3.71
N ARG A 14 37.18 -37.20 3.32
CA ARG A 14 37.46 -35.85 2.77
C ARG A 14 36.67 -35.54 1.50
N LYS A 15 36.45 -36.54 0.63
CA LYS A 15 35.61 -36.38 -0.57
C LYS A 15 34.14 -36.18 -0.20
N LEU A 16 33.62 -36.96 0.74
CA LEU A 16 32.23 -36.87 1.18
C LEU A 16 31.95 -35.56 1.93
N GLU A 17 32.87 -35.09 2.77
CA GLU A 17 32.74 -33.81 3.49
C GLU A 17 32.65 -32.61 2.57
N ARG A 18 33.43 -32.59 1.47
CA ARG A 18 33.40 -31.48 0.50
C ARG A 18 32.07 -31.40 -0.23
N LEU A 19 31.51 -32.52 -0.65
CA LEU A 19 30.22 -32.56 -1.35
C LEU A 19 29.06 -32.19 -0.41
N MET A 20 29.12 -32.65 0.84
CA MET A 20 28.11 -32.32 1.87
C MET A 20 28.13 -30.84 2.26
N LYS A 21 29.32 -30.22 2.34
CA LYS A 21 29.46 -28.78 2.61
C LYS A 21 28.89 -27.91 1.50
N LEU A 22 29.13 -28.25 0.23
CA LEU A 22 28.61 -27.48 -0.91
C LEU A 22 27.08 -27.53 -0.99
N THR A 23 26.49 -28.70 -0.80
CA THR A 23 25.02 -28.86 -0.76
C THR A 23 24.41 -28.11 0.41
N THR A 24 25.05 -28.14 1.58
CA THR A 24 24.58 -27.40 2.76
C THR A 24 24.62 -25.89 2.53
N ILE A 25 25.71 -25.35 1.97
CA ILE A 25 25.83 -23.92 1.65
C ILE A 25 24.76 -23.50 0.63
N ALA A 26 24.53 -24.30 -0.41
CA ALA A 26 23.50 -24.01 -1.41
C ALA A 26 22.09 -23.95 -0.78
N TRP A 27 21.76 -24.88 0.12
CA TRP A 27 20.50 -24.87 0.87
C TRP A 27 20.36 -23.65 1.81
N VAL A 28 21.44 -23.26 2.49
CA VAL A 28 21.45 -22.05 3.33
C VAL A 28 21.25 -20.79 2.49
N LEU A 29 21.90 -20.68 1.33
CA LEU A 29 21.72 -19.54 0.43
C LEU A 29 20.29 -19.50 -0.16
N ALA A 30 19.72 -20.64 -0.53
CA ALA A 30 18.36 -20.73 -1.06
C ALA A 30 17.31 -20.32 0.00
N THR A 31 17.50 -20.73 1.26
CA THR A 31 16.62 -20.34 2.36
C THR A 31 16.73 -18.86 2.71
N ILE A 32 17.94 -18.29 2.71
CA ILE A 32 18.16 -16.85 2.87
C ILE A 32 17.48 -16.08 1.73
N LEU A 33 17.66 -16.52 0.48
CA LEU A 33 17.05 -15.90 -0.69
C LEU A 33 15.51 -15.93 -0.60
N LEU A 34 14.94 -17.07 -0.21
CA LEU A 34 13.50 -17.22 -0.02
C LEU A 34 12.99 -16.32 1.11
N ALA A 35 13.70 -16.24 2.23
CA ALA A 35 13.34 -15.36 3.35
C ALA A 35 13.32 -13.88 2.91
N VAL A 36 14.35 -13.42 2.19
CA VAL A 36 14.39 -12.06 1.64
C VAL A 36 13.23 -11.81 0.68
N LEU A 37 12.93 -12.76 -0.21
CA LEU A 37 11.80 -12.65 -1.15
C LEU A 37 10.45 -12.54 -0.43
N THR A 38 10.24 -13.30 0.64
CA THR A 38 8.98 -13.20 1.42
C THR A 38 8.83 -11.86 2.13
N LEU A 39 9.93 -11.23 2.56
CA LEU A 39 9.90 -9.92 3.21
C LEU A 39 9.56 -8.80 2.21
N THR A 40 10.06 -8.87 0.98
CA THR A 40 9.81 -7.82 -0.03
C THR A 40 8.36 -7.84 -0.56
N VAL A 41 7.75 -9.01 -0.74
CA VAL A 41 6.35 -9.15 -1.19
C VAL A 41 5.35 -8.52 -0.21
N ARG A 42 5.66 -8.53 1.11
CA ARG A 42 4.78 -7.93 2.13
C ARG A 42 4.59 -6.41 1.98
N GLN A 43 5.52 -5.71 1.32
CA GLN A 43 5.52 -4.24 1.28
C GLN A 43 4.63 -3.67 0.16
N VAL A 44 4.34 -4.44 -0.89
CA VAL A 44 3.63 -3.98 -2.10
C VAL A 44 2.10 -3.98 -1.91
N THR A 45 1.56 -4.78 -0.98
CA THR A 45 0.11 -4.90 -0.77
C THR A 45 -0.45 -3.97 0.30
N SER A 46 0.40 -3.15 0.93
CA SER A 46 -0.06 -2.19 1.93
C SER A 46 -0.55 -0.93 1.20
N PHE A 47 -1.86 -0.87 0.95
CA PHE A 47 -2.53 0.38 0.57
C PHE A 47 -2.19 1.42 1.65
N ARG A 48 -1.32 2.38 1.33
CA ARG A 48 -1.01 3.48 2.24
C ARG A 48 -2.27 4.31 2.42
N VAL A 49 -2.93 4.16 3.57
CA VAL A 49 -4.03 5.03 3.96
C VAL A 49 -3.45 6.41 4.25
N LEU A 50 -3.73 7.38 3.38
CA LEU A 50 -3.45 8.79 3.65
C LEU A 50 -4.41 9.28 4.75
N ARG A 51 -3.89 9.48 5.97
CA ARG A 51 -4.67 10.03 7.09
C ARG A 51 -4.48 11.54 7.16
N GLY A 52 -5.55 12.29 6.92
CA GLY A 52 -5.60 13.74 7.04
C GLY A 52 -7.01 14.20 7.36
N ARG A 53 -7.16 15.42 7.91
CA ARG A 53 -8.48 16.02 8.18
C ARG A 53 -9.22 16.41 6.90
N GLY A 54 -8.49 16.58 5.81
CA GLY A 54 -9.03 16.78 4.49
C GLY A 54 -7.95 16.69 3.43
N LEU A 55 -8.40 16.56 2.19
CA LEU A 55 -7.62 16.60 0.97
C LEU A 55 -8.27 17.63 0.05
N GLU A 56 -7.45 18.50 -0.53
CA GLU A 56 -7.86 19.51 -1.49
C GLU A 56 -7.08 19.31 -2.79
N ILE A 57 -7.78 19.33 -3.92
CA ILE A 57 -7.17 19.36 -5.25
C ILE A 57 -7.43 20.75 -5.82
N VAL A 58 -6.34 21.41 -6.23
CA VAL A 58 -6.36 22.74 -6.84
C VAL A 58 -5.92 22.66 -8.31
N ASP A 59 -6.37 23.60 -9.14
CA ASP A 59 -5.89 23.74 -10.52
C ASP A 59 -4.57 24.54 -10.60
N ALA A 60 -4.05 24.72 -11.82
CA ALA A 60 -2.81 25.45 -12.06
C ALA A 60 -2.89 26.94 -11.69
N ALA A 61 -4.09 27.51 -11.60
CA ALA A 61 -4.33 28.88 -11.17
C ALA A 61 -4.57 28.98 -9.65
N GLY A 62 -4.57 27.84 -8.92
CA GLY A 62 -4.80 27.77 -7.49
C GLY A 62 -6.28 27.69 -7.08
N HIS A 63 -7.21 27.53 -8.03
CA HIS A 63 -8.62 27.36 -7.66
C HIS A 63 -8.89 25.94 -7.18
N GLN A 64 -9.64 25.82 -6.09
CA GLN A 64 -10.12 24.54 -5.59
C GLN A 64 -11.02 23.86 -6.64
N ARG A 65 -10.73 22.60 -6.94
CA ARG A 65 -11.46 21.73 -7.89
C ARG A 65 -12.18 20.59 -7.16
N MET A 66 -11.60 20.12 -6.07
CA MET A 66 -12.18 19.08 -5.24
C MET A 66 -11.76 19.26 -3.79
N ARG A 67 -12.67 18.96 -2.86
CA ARG A 67 -12.34 18.87 -1.44
C ARG A 67 -13.03 17.66 -0.83
N MET A 68 -12.29 16.87 -0.07
CA MET A 68 -12.84 15.83 0.79
C MET A 68 -12.34 15.97 2.21
N GLY A 69 -13.15 15.63 3.21
CA GLY A 69 -12.75 15.68 4.61
C GLY A 69 -13.93 15.94 5.54
N MET A 70 -13.64 16.35 6.78
CA MET A 70 -14.68 16.75 7.73
C MET A 70 -14.88 18.27 7.73
N THR A 71 -16.14 18.71 7.79
CA THR A 71 -16.50 20.09 8.09
C THR A 71 -16.31 20.37 9.58
N ARG A 72 -16.37 21.65 9.97
CA ARG A 72 -16.35 22.04 11.39
C ARG A 72 -17.54 21.47 12.16
N ASP A 73 -18.65 21.26 11.48
CA ASP A 73 -19.90 20.76 12.05
C ASP A 73 -19.93 19.22 12.13
N GLY A 74 -18.81 18.57 11.83
CA GLY A 74 -18.66 17.11 11.91
C GLY A 74 -19.14 16.35 10.67
N ALA A 75 -19.63 17.04 9.64
CA ALA A 75 -20.08 16.38 8.42
C ALA A 75 -18.89 15.88 7.60
N SER A 76 -18.92 14.62 7.16
CA SER A 76 -17.97 14.10 6.18
C SER A 76 -18.44 14.48 4.79
N VAL A 77 -17.58 15.09 3.97
CA VAL A 77 -17.96 15.65 2.67
C VAL A 77 -16.98 15.27 1.56
N LEU A 78 -17.50 15.19 0.34
CA LEU A 78 -16.78 15.24 -0.93
C LEU A 78 -17.47 16.26 -1.83
N ARG A 79 -16.76 17.33 -2.19
CA ARG A 79 -17.28 18.43 -3.02
C ARG A 79 -16.45 18.59 -4.28
N LEU A 80 -17.11 18.82 -5.41
CA LEU A 80 -16.50 19.18 -6.68
C LEU A 80 -16.89 20.60 -7.04
N TYR A 81 -15.91 21.34 -7.58
CA TYR A 81 -16.04 22.74 -7.95
C TYR A 81 -15.71 22.94 -9.43
N ASP A 82 -16.28 23.97 -10.03
CA ASP A 82 -15.96 24.38 -11.41
C ASP A 82 -14.71 25.26 -11.49
N GLY A 83 -14.43 25.84 -12.67
CA GLY A 83 -13.25 26.68 -12.93
C GLY A 83 -13.27 28.03 -12.23
N THR A 84 -14.38 28.34 -11.58
CA THR A 84 -14.64 29.60 -10.87
C THR A 84 -14.86 29.36 -9.38
N ALA A 85 -14.43 28.20 -8.87
CA ALA A 85 -14.59 27.75 -7.48
C ALA A 85 -16.05 27.66 -7.01
N LYS A 86 -17.02 27.51 -7.92
CA LYS A 86 -18.43 27.26 -7.55
C LYS A 86 -18.67 25.77 -7.41
N GLU A 87 -19.29 25.37 -6.32
CA GLU A 87 -19.68 23.97 -6.07
C GLU A 87 -20.67 23.49 -7.15
N ARG A 88 -20.44 22.28 -7.65
CA ARG A 88 -21.24 21.61 -8.69
C ARG A 88 -21.83 20.28 -8.23
N LEU A 89 -21.15 19.62 -7.30
CA LEU A 89 -21.59 18.36 -6.71
C LEU A 89 -21.11 18.31 -5.27
N GLY A 90 -22.01 17.93 -4.37
CA GLY A 90 -21.73 17.66 -2.97
C GLY A 90 -22.22 16.25 -2.61
N LEU A 91 -21.36 15.46 -1.99
CA LEU A 91 -21.70 14.22 -1.30
C LEU A 91 -21.39 14.43 0.17
N PHE A 92 -22.30 14.07 1.06
CA PHE A 92 -22.10 14.28 2.48
C PHE A 92 -22.74 13.22 3.36
N VAL A 93 -22.18 13.09 4.56
CA VAL A 93 -22.81 12.48 5.73
C VAL A 93 -22.79 13.54 6.81
N ASP A 94 -23.95 13.97 7.28
CA ASP A 94 -24.03 14.99 8.33
C ASP A 94 -23.68 14.43 9.72
N GLY A 95 -23.65 15.30 10.74
CA GLY A 95 -23.33 14.90 12.11
C GLY A 95 -24.35 13.94 12.75
N SER A 96 -25.54 13.80 12.18
CA SER A 96 -26.57 12.84 12.60
C SER A 96 -26.46 11.49 11.89
N GLY A 97 -25.62 11.39 10.86
CA GLY A 97 -25.45 10.21 10.02
C GLY A 97 -26.33 10.20 8.78
N ALA A 98 -27.09 11.26 8.50
CA ALA A 98 -27.88 11.36 7.28
C ALA A 98 -26.96 11.57 6.06
N THR A 99 -27.20 10.80 5.02
CA THR A 99 -26.49 10.88 3.74
C THR A 99 -27.19 11.84 2.79
N GLY A 100 -26.43 12.40 1.85
CA GLY A 100 -27.01 13.13 0.74
C GLY A 100 -26.07 13.36 -0.42
N LEU A 101 -26.67 13.54 -1.59
CA LEU A 101 -26.06 13.96 -2.83
C LEU A 101 -26.79 15.20 -3.33
N ILE A 102 -26.06 16.28 -3.60
CA ILE A 102 -26.60 17.51 -4.19
C ILE A 102 -25.86 17.80 -5.50
N LEU A 103 -26.61 18.14 -6.54
CA LEU A 103 -26.10 18.67 -7.80
C LEU A 103 -26.47 20.15 -7.92
N PHE A 104 -25.52 20.99 -8.32
CA PHE A 104 -25.74 22.41 -8.51
C PHE A 104 -25.60 22.82 -9.98
N SER A 105 -26.61 23.51 -10.51
CA SER A 105 -26.58 24.16 -11.81
C SER A 105 -26.59 25.67 -11.64
N LYS A 106 -25.64 26.37 -12.27
CA LYS A 106 -25.46 27.83 -12.16
C LYS A 106 -25.47 28.39 -10.73
N GLY A 107 -25.09 27.58 -9.73
CA GLY A 107 -25.06 27.98 -8.31
C GLY A 107 -26.39 27.79 -7.57
N GLN A 108 -27.37 27.19 -8.22
CA GLN A 108 -28.63 26.76 -7.62
C GLN A 108 -28.67 25.24 -7.52
N GLU A 109 -29.33 24.75 -6.48
CA GLU A 109 -29.62 23.33 -6.33
C GLU A 109 -30.49 22.87 -7.51
N LEU A 110 -29.97 21.91 -8.27
CA LEU A 110 -30.67 21.28 -9.38
C LEU A 110 -31.39 20.01 -8.92
N PHE A 111 -30.72 19.23 -8.08
CA PHE A 111 -31.18 17.92 -7.64
C PHE A 111 -30.57 17.58 -6.29
N THR A 112 -31.38 16.98 -5.42
CA THR A 112 -30.95 16.42 -4.15
C THR A 112 -31.52 15.03 -3.97
N ALA A 113 -30.66 14.10 -3.57
CA ALA A 113 -31.03 12.75 -3.17
C ALA A 113 -30.49 12.44 -1.76
N PRO A 114 -31.22 11.62 -0.98
CA PRO A 114 -30.71 11.03 0.26
C PRO A 114 -29.67 9.92 -0.01
#